data_AF-A0ABD3WSU4-F1
#
_entry.id   AF-A0ABD3WSU4-F1
#
_cell.length_a   1.000
_cell.length_b   1.000
_cell.length_c   1.000
_cell.angle_alpha   90.00
_cell.angle_beta   90.00
_cell.angle_gamma   90.00
#
_symmetry.space_group_name_H-M   'P 1'
#
loop_
_entity.id
_entity.type
_entity.pdbx_description
1 polymer ?
#
loop_
_entity_poly.entity_id
_entity_poly.type
_entity_poly.pdbx_seq_one_letter_code
_entity_poly.pdbx_strand_id
1 'polypeptide(L)' 'ICSAGFFINTSGSCQACPVGTYQSSSGQTTCISCQTGTITLQAGATNFTQC' A
#
# COMPACT_ATOMS: atom_id res chain seq x y z
N ILE A 1 11.09 1.21 -9.92
CA ILE A 1 10.72 0.98 -8.50
C ILE A 1 9.49 1.83 -8.21
N CYS A 2 8.51 1.34 -7.44
CA CYS A 2 7.34 2.14 -7.08
C CYS A 2 7.55 2.88 -5.76
N SER A 3 7.01 4.10 -5.63
CA SER A 3 7.10 4.88 -4.40
C SER A 3 6.34 4.23 -3.23
N ALA A 4 6.57 4.69 -2.00
CA ALA A 4 5.74 4.29 -0.87
C ALA A 4 4.25 4.55 -1.17
N GLY A 5 3.38 3.66 -0.70
CA GLY A 5 1.95 3.63 -1.05
C GLY A 5 1.63 2.99 -2.40
N PHE A 6 2.62 2.56 -3.18
CA PHE A 6 2.40 1.92 -4.49
C PHE A 6 3.16 0.59 -4.61
N PHE A 7 2.45 -0.47 -4.97
CA PHE A 7 3.03 -1.78 -5.21
C PHE A 7 3.21 -2.04 -6.71
N ILE A 8 4.20 -2.87 -7.05
CA ILE A 8 4.40 -3.35 -8.42
C ILE A 8 3.41 -4.49 -8.69
N ASN A 9 2.48 -4.31 -9.63
CA ASN A 9 1.56 -5.38 -10.04
C ASN A 9 2.27 -6.42 -10.94
N THR A 10 1.55 -7.48 -11.33
CA THR A 10 2.07 -8.53 -12.24
C THR A 10 2.43 -8.04 -13.65
N SER A 11 1.88 -6.90 -14.09
CA SER A 11 2.23 -6.21 -15.33
C SER A 11 3.46 -5.29 -15.19
N GLY A 12 4.06 -5.18 -14.00
CA GLY A 12 5.17 -4.28 -13.73
C GLY A 12 4.77 -2.82 -13.50
N SER A 13 3.46 -2.52 -13.43
CA SER A 13 2.93 -1.18 -13.21
C SER A 13 2.82 -0.85 -11.73
N CYS A 14 3.09 0.41 -11.39
CA CYS A 14 2.89 0.91 -10.03
C CYS A 14 1.41 1.18 -9.79
N GLN A 15 0.81 0.41 -8.88
CA GLN A 15 -0.58 0.52 -8.53
C GLN A 15 -0.69 0.94 -7.06
N ALA A 16 -1.60 1.87 -6.76
CA ALA A 16 -1.79 2.36 -5.40
C ALA A 16 -2.28 1.22 -4.50
N CYS A 17 -1.77 1.18 -3.26
CA CYS A 17 -2.23 0.20 -2.28
C CYS A 17 -3.72 0.37 -2.01
N PRO A 18 -4.54 -0.70 -2.12
CA PRO A 18 -5.97 -0.60 -1.89
C PRO A 18 -6.30 -0.22 -0.45
N VAL A 19 -7.53 0.27 -0.25
CA VAL A 19 -8.11 0.53 1.08
C VAL A 19 -8.01 -0.71 1.97
N GLY A 20 -7.62 -0.49 3.22
CA GLY A 20 -7.29 -1.56 4.17
C GLY A 20 -5.87 -2.09 4.04
N THR A 21 -5.03 -1.49 3.18
CA THR A 21 -3.61 -1.81 3.05
C THR A 21 -2.77 -0.54 2.94
N TYR A 22 -1.49 -0.65 3.29
CA TYR A 22 -0.51 0.42 3.22
C TYR A 22 0.86 -0.13 2.80
N GLN A 23 1.77 0.74 2.39
CA GLN A 23 3.14 0.35 2.06
C GLN A 23 4.11 1.47 2.43
N SER A 24 4.95 1.23 3.43
CA SER A 24 5.90 2.23 3.94
C SER A 24 7.18 2.38 3.15
N SER A 25 7.60 1.33 2.46
CA SER A 25 8.83 1.34 1.67
C SER A 25 8.55 1.39 0.18
N SER A 26 9.43 2.05 -0.57
CA SER A 26 9.44 2.00 -2.02
C SER A 26 9.96 0.65 -2.53
N GLY A 27 9.48 0.21 -3.70
CA GLY A 27 9.97 -0.96 -4.39
C GLY A 27 9.36 -2.28 -3.92
N GLN A 28 8.30 -2.25 -3.12
CA GLN A 28 7.57 -3.48 -2.80
C GLN A 28 6.63 -3.89 -3.93
N THR A 29 6.40 -5.19 -4.02
CA THR A 29 5.49 -5.84 -4.97
C THR A 29 4.11 -6.11 -4.37
N THR A 30 3.95 -5.86 -3.07
CA THR A 30 2.72 -6.13 -2.31
C THR A 30 2.52 -5.10 -1.22
N CYS A 31 1.26 -4.79 -0.92
CA CYS A 31 0.89 -3.92 0.18
C CYS A 31 0.70 -4.72 1.48
N ILE A 32 1.00 -4.06 2.59
CA ILE A 32 0.85 -4.58 3.94
C ILE A 32 -0.59 -4.34 4.38
N SER A 33 -1.28 -5.39 4.82
CA SER A 33 -2.64 -5.26 5.34
C SER A 33 -2.67 -4.48 6.66
N CYS A 34 -3.68 -3.64 6.84
CA CYS A 34 -3.97 -3.01 8.12
C CYS A 34 -4.34 -4.06 9.18
N GLN A 35 -4.08 -3.75 10.45
CA GLN A 35 -4.39 -4.65 11.56
C GLN A 35 -5.91 -4.79 11.71
N THR A 36 -6.37 -5.97 12.15
CA THR A 36 -7.79 -6.30 12.31
C THR A 36 -8.53 -5.23 13.12
N GLY A 37 -9.49 -4.54 12.47
CA GLY A 37 -10.26 -3.44 13.06
C GLY A 37 -9.86 -2.04 12.59
N THR A 38 -8.76 -1.91 11.83
CA THR A 38 -8.30 -0.65 11.22
C THR A 38 -8.31 -0.74 9.70
N ILE A 39 -8.66 0.34 9.01
CA ILE A 39 -8.67 0.41 7.54
C ILE A 39 -8.17 1.78 7.08
N THR A 40 -7.46 1.81 5.96
CA THR A 40 -7.08 3.08 5.34
C THR A 40 -8.29 3.70 4.64
N LEU A 41 -8.57 4.97 4.90
CA LEU A 41 -9.71 5.65 4.26
C LEU A 41 -9.49 5.92 2.77
N GLN A 42 -8.23 5.92 2.34
CA GLN A 42 -7.83 6.19 0.96
C GLN A 42 -6.79 5.18 0.49
N ALA A 43 -6.84 4.87 -0.81
CA ALA A 43 -5.80 4.10 -1.46
C ALA A 43 -4.48 4.90 -1.50
N GLY A 44 -3.36 4.19 -1.54
CA GLY A 44 -2.03 4.82 -1.55
C GLY A 44 -1.48 5.12 -0.16
N ALA A 45 -1.97 4.47 0.88
CA ALA A 45 -1.46 4.66 2.24
C ALA A 45 0.03 4.28 2.31
N THR A 46 0.82 5.19 2.84
CA THR A 46 2.28 5.09 3.01
C THR A 46 2.68 4.68 4.42
N ASN A 47 1.75 4.62 5.37
CA ASN A 47 2.07 4.31 6.75
C ASN A 47 0.93 3.54 7.42
N PHE A 48 1.28 2.76 8.44
CA PHE A 48 0.30 2.05 9.25
C PHE A 48 -0.59 3.04 10.01
N THR A 49 -0.12 4.25 10.32
CA THR A 49 -0.91 5.31 10.97
C THR A 49 -2.02 5.87 10.09
N GLN A 50 -2.02 5.52 8.80
CA GLN A 50 -3.11 5.83 7.89
C GLN A 50 -4.17 4.71 7.85
N CYS A 51 -3.90 3.57 8.50
CA CYS A 51 -4.91 2.71 9.06
C CYS A 51 -5.41 3.35 10.40
#